data_AF-A0A6I4ZE72-F1
#
_entry.id   AF-A0A6I4ZE72-F1
#
_cell.length_a   1.000
_cell.length_b   1.000
_cell.length_c   1.000
_cell.angle_alpha   90.00
_cell.angle_beta   90.00
_cell.angle_gamma   90.00
#
_symmetry.space_group_name_H-M   'P 1'
#
loop_
_entity.id
_entity.type
_entity.pdbx_description
1 polymer ?
#
loop_
_entity_poly.entity_id
_entity_poly.type
_entity_poly.pdbx_seq_one_letter_code
_entity_poly.pdbx_strand_id
1 'polypeptide(L)'
;MSGLGIGERLIEAREQRGLSLEDAERDTRISRRYLQALEDERFDIIPAPVYARGFLRSYSQYLGVETAPLLARFPQDTPSPGSPSRPPSQEDRSGRGPSALFGSRVPEEPMIGVDIGVAIPTRRIGAGPTSFARTGVIAAVAIGVTALVVVLAIVIANVGGNGDESLTPAPTTSAATSEATTAAADSGLDVERGVVPDVIGQPEDIARRAVEEAGFVVTVVTDRNEQYPRGTVFEQAPTAGVEQEPGRGVFIAVSEGP
;
A
#
# COMPACT_ATOMS: atom_id res chain seq x y z
N MET A 1 -0.06 -11.89 -31.92
CA MET A 1 -0.06 -11.77 -30.45
C MET A 1 -0.77 -10.47 -30.13
N SER A 2 -2.02 -10.53 -29.69
CA SER A 2 -2.73 -9.36 -29.20
C SER A 2 -1.94 -8.84 -28.00
N GLY A 3 -1.29 -7.68 -28.13
CA GLY A 3 -0.47 -7.15 -27.04
C GLY A 3 -1.35 -6.87 -25.83
N LEU A 4 -0.90 -7.31 -24.64
CA LEU A 4 -1.55 -7.18 -23.33
C LEU A 4 -2.33 -5.86 -23.17
N GLY A 5 -3.53 -5.92 -22.58
CA GLY A 5 -4.39 -4.76 -22.29
C GLY A 5 -3.68 -3.71 -21.43
N ILE A 6 -4.28 -2.53 -21.28
CA ILE A 6 -3.77 -1.50 -20.37
C ILE A 6 -3.74 -2.04 -18.95
N GLY A 7 -4.86 -2.61 -18.50
CA GLY A 7 -5.04 -3.12 -17.15
C GLY A 7 -4.05 -4.22 -16.82
N GLU A 8 -3.94 -5.21 -17.71
CA GLU A 8 -3.05 -6.36 -17.51
C GLU A 8 -1.56 -5.97 -17.43
N ARG A 9 -1.12 -4.97 -18.22
CA ARG A 9 0.25 -4.45 -18.13
C ARG A 9 0.52 -3.71 -16.82
N LEU A 10 -0.49 -3.08 -16.23
CA LEU A 10 -0.35 -2.43 -14.92
C LEU A 10 -0.29 -3.48 -13.81
N ILE A 11 -1.17 -4.48 -13.84
CA ILE A 11 -1.18 -5.60 -12.89
C ILE A 11 0.17 -6.31 -12.90
N GLU A 12 0.64 -6.74 -14.08
CA GLU A 12 1.91 -7.45 -14.22
C GLU A 12 3.09 -6.63 -13.65
N ALA A 13 3.14 -5.33 -13.95
CA ALA A 13 4.21 -4.47 -13.45
C ALA A 13 4.12 -4.22 -11.93
N ARG A 14 2.92 -4.14 -11.36
CA ARG A 14 2.72 -4.04 -9.91
C ARG A 14 3.17 -5.32 -9.21
N GLU A 15 2.74 -6.47 -9.70
CA GLU A 15 3.04 -7.78 -9.10
C GLU A 15 4.50 -8.17 -9.24
N GLN A 16 5.15 -7.88 -10.37
CA GLN A 16 6.60 -8.08 -10.54
C GLN A 16 7.43 -7.28 -9.54
N ARG A 17 6.88 -6.18 -9.02
CA ARG A 17 7.51 -5.35 -8.00
C ARG A 17 7.08 -5.70 -6.57
N GLY A 18 6.18 -6.68 -6.41
CA GLY A 18 5.66 -7.10 -5.11
C GLY A 18 4.87 -6.01 -4.38
N LEU A 19 4.24 -5.10 -5.12
CA LEU A 19 3.50 -3.96 -4.55
C LEU A 19 2.02 -4.32 -4.38
N SER A 20 1.42 -3.93 -3.24
CA SER A 20 -0.03 -3.97 -3.08
C SER A 20 -0.69 -2.74 -3.70
N LEU A 21 -2.02 -2.76 -3.85
CA LEU A 21 -2.75 -1.56 -4.28
C LEU A 21 -2.75 -0.47 -3.20
N GLU A 22 -2.68 -0.85 -1.93
CA GLU A 22 -2.56 0.05 -0.77
C GLU A 22 -1.19 0.77 -0.78
N ASP A 23 -0.11 0.05 -1.13
CA ASP A 23 1.20 0.66 -1.32
C ASP A 23 1.17 1.72 -2.43
N ALA A 24 0.57 1.35 -3.56
CA ALA A 24 0.40 2.26 -4.69
C ALA A 24 -0.50 3.46 -4.34
N GLU A 25 -1.57 3.26 -3.57
CA GLU A 25 -2.44 4.35 -3.10
C GLU A 25 -1.69 5.34 -2.23
N ARG A 26 -0.93 4.84 -1.25
CA ARG A 26 -0.11 5.66 -0.35
C ARG A 26 0.91 6.51 -1.11
N ASP A 27 1.59 5.90 -2.07
CA ASP A 27 2.71 6.56 -2.76
C ASP A 27 2.25 7.48 -3.90
N THR A 28 1.18 7.11 -4.61
CA THR A 28 0.64 7.92 -5.73
C THR A 28 -0.42 8.92 -5.29
N ARG A 29 -1.02 8.73 -4.11
CA ARG A 29 -2.21 9.45 -3.62
C ARG A 29 -3.45 9.28 -4.48
N ILE A 30 -3.49 8.23 -5.30
CA ILE A 30 -4.67 7.85 -6.08
C ILE A 30 -5.40 6.79 -5.28
N SER A 31 -6.71 6.98 -5.05
CA SER A 31 -7.47 6.03 -4.25
C SER A 31 -7.36 4.61 -4.82
N ARG A 32 -7.22 3.61 -3.94
CA ARG A 32 -7.16 2.18 -4.31
C ARG A 32 -8.29 1.79 -5.27
N ARG A 33 -9.51 2.30 -5.02
CA ARG A 33 -10.67 2.09 -5.88
C ARG A 33 -10.43 2.51 -7.33
N TYR A 34 -9.68 3.58 -7.56
CA TYR A 34 -9.37 4.07 -8.91
C TYR A 34 -8.14 3.40 -9.52
N LEU A 35 -7.17 2.97 -8.72
CA LEU A 35 -6.08 2.13 -9.21
C LEU A 35 -6.61 0.77 -9.70
N GLN A 36 -7.48 0.15 -8.91
CA GLN A 36 -8.19 -1.06 -9.32
C GLN A 36 -9.04 -0.82 -10.57
N ALA A 37 -9.72 0.33 -10.68
CA ALA A 37 -10.46 0.70 -11.89
C ALA A 37 -9.58 0.74 -13.15
N LEU A 38 -8.32 1.20 -13.03
CA LEU A 38 -7.37 1.21 -14.14
C LEU A 38 -6.90 -0.21 -14.49
N GLU A 39 -6.68 -1.06 -13.48
CA GLU A 39 -6.30 -2.48 -13.64
C GLU A 39 -7.44 -3.32 -14.26
N ASP A 40 -8.69 -3.03 -13.89
CA ASP A 40 -9.90 -3.69 -14.41
C ASP A 40 -10.39 -3.08 -15.75
N GLU A 41 -9.73 -2.02 -16.24
CA GLU A 41 -10.17 -1.20 -17.38
C GLU A 41 -11.61 -0.63 -17.26
N ARG A 42 -12.11 -0.49 -16.02
CA ARG A 42 -13.41 0.13 -15.71
C ARG A 42 -13.28 1.64 -15.55
N PHE A 43 -13.07 2.34 -16.65
CA PHE A 43 -12.85 3.79 -16.62
C PHE A 43 -14.12 4.60 -16.30
N ASP A 44 -15.29 4.00 -16.44
CA ASP A 44 -16.61 4.58 -16.16
C ASP A 44 -16.83 4.93 -14.69
N ILE A 45 -16.15 4.25 -13.75
CA ILE A 45 -16.28 4.51 -12.31
C ILE A 45 -15.39 5.65 -11.80
N ILE A 46 -14.47 6.15 -12.63
CA ILE A 46 -13.56 7.23 -12.27
C ILE A 46 -14.32 8.56 -12.39
N PRO A 47 -14.50 9.32 -11.28
CA PRO A 47 -15.21 10.60 -11.33
C PRO A 47 -14.52 11.54 -12.30
N ALA A 48 -15.28 12.15 -13.21
CA ALA A 48 -14.82 12.95 -14.34
C ALA A 48 -13.72 12.26 -15.20
N PRO A 49 -14.05 11.80 -16.43
CA PRO A 49 -13.18 10.98 -17.27
C PRO A 49 -11.75 11.51 -17.52
N VAL A 50 -11.53 12.81 -17.34
CA VAL A 50 -10.21 13.44 -17.46
C VAL A 50 -9.21 13.06 -16.39
N TYR A 51 -9.68 12.66 -15.20
CA TYR A 51 -8.78 12.20 -14.15
C TYR A 51 -8.21 10.82 -14.49
N ALA A 52 -8.94 9.98 -15.23
CA ALA A 52 -8.48 8.64 -15.60
C ALA A 52 -7.16 8.66 -16.38
N ARG A 53 -6.99 9.59 -17.34
CA ARG A 53 -5.71 9.76 -18.05
C ARG A 53 -4.59 10.25 -17.13
N GLY A 54 -4.91 11.12 -16.19
CA GLY A 54 -3.95 11.61 -15.18
C GLY A 54 -3.49 10.51 -14.25
N PHE A 55 -4.44 9.69 -13.76
CA PHE A 55 -4.18 8.54 -12.91
C PHE A 55 -3.39 7.48 -13.65
N LEU A 56 -3.75 7.17 -14.89
CA LEU A 56 -3.00 6.22 -15.72
C LEU A 56 -1.54 6.67 -15.89
N ARG A 57 -1.29 7.96 -16.16
CA ARG A 57 0.07 8.51 -16.26
C ARG A 57 0.84 8.39 -14.94
N SER A 58 0.24 8.82 -13.84
CA SER A 58 0.89 8.81 -12.52
C SER A 58 1.21 7.38 -12.09
N TYR A 59 0.28 6.46 -12.33
CA TYR A 59 0.43 5.08 -11.91
C TYR A 59 1.44 4.32 -12.78
N SER A 60 1.42 4.51 -14.10
CA SER A 60 2.43 3.92 -14.98
C SER A 60 3.84 4.43 -14.67
N GLN A 61 3.99 5.72 -14.35
CA GLN A 61 5.27 6.29 -13.90
C GLN A 61 5.73 5.68 -12.57
N TYR A 62 4.82 5.54 -11.61
CA TYR A 62 5.12 4.90 -10.33
C TYR A 62 5.57 3.45 -10.51
N LEU A 63 4.91 2.69 -11.39
CA LEU A 63 5.23 1.30 -11.71
C LEU A 63 6.47 1.15 -12.62
N GLY A 64 6.93 2.21 -13.26
CA GLY A 64 8.07 2.16 -14.20
C GLY A 64 7.69 1.59 -15.56
N VAL A 65 6.40 1.60 -15.90
CA VAL A 65 5.87 1.14 -17.19
C VAL A 65 5.84 2.28 -18.19
N GLU A 66 6.20 1.98 -19.44
CA GLU A 66 6.16 2.95 -20.52
C GLU A 66 4.74 3.52 -20.70
N THR A 67 4.60 4.82 -20.44
CA THR A 67 3.29 5.49 -20.32
C THR A 67 2.65 5.80 -21.67
N ALA A 68 3.46 6.17 -22.66
CA ALA A 68 3.00 6.54 -24.00
C ALA A 68 2.14 5.45 -24.68
N PRO A 69 2.57 4.17 -24.74
CA PRO A 69 1.78 3.12 -25.36
C PRO A 69 0.47 2.82 -24.63
N LEU A 70 0.41 3.01 -23.29
CA LEU A 70 -0.82 2.85 -22.52
C LEU A 70 -1.82 3.97 -22.83
N LEU A 71 -1.36 5.23 -22.86
CA LEU A 71 -2.21 6.38 -23.20
C LEU A 71 -2.73 6.37 -24.65
N ALA A 72 -2.00 5.75 -25.57
CA ALA A 72 -2.42 5.60 -26.96
C ALA A 72 -3.62 4.65 -27.10
N ARG A 73 -3.69 3.63 -26.24
CA ARG A 73 -4.78 2.65 -26.20
C ARG A 73 -5.98 3.11 -25.37
N PHE A 74 -5.78 4.12 -24.51
CA PHE A 74 -6.82 4.64 -23.65
C PHE A 74 -7.98 5.26 -24.47
N PRO A 75 -9.26 5.03 -24.11
CA PRO A 75 -10.40 5.59 -24.84
C PRO A 75 -10.31 7.11 -25.01
N GLN A 76 -10.56 7.60 -26.23
CA GLN A 76 -10.34 9.01 -26.59
C GLN A 76 -11.57 9.91 -26.40
N ASP A 77 -12.73 9.36 -26.01
CA ASP A 77 -14.01 10.08 -25.95
C ASP A 77 -14.24 10.89 -24.66
N THR A 78 -13.18 11.34 -24.00
CA THR A 78 -13.31 12.19 -22.80
C THR A 78 -13.43 13.67 -23.22
N PRO A 79 -14.58 14.34 -23.03
CA PRO A 79 -14.68 15.78 -23.26
C PRO A 79 -13.66 16.50 -22.38
N SER A 80 -12.88 17.41 -22.96
CA SER A 80 -11.87 18.22 -22.27
C SER A 80 -12.55 19.27 -21.37
N PRO A 81 -12.49 19.19 -20.03
CA PRO A 81 -12.81 20.29 -19.15
C PRO A 81 -11.57 21.18 -19.12
N GLY A 82 -11.73 22.37 -19.69
CA GLY A 82 -10.72 23.40 -19.62
C GLY A 82 -10.29 23.65 -18.17
N SER A 83 -8.97 23.69 -17.97
CA SER A 83 -8.22 24.29 -16.85
C SER A 83 -8.64 23.92 -15.41
N PRO A 84 -7.67 23.60 -14.52
CA PRO A 84 -7.97 23.44 -13.09
C PRO A 84 -8.55 24.75 -12.55
N SER A 85 -9.85 24.74 -12.23
CA SER A 85 -10.43 25.78 -11.38
C SER A 85 -9.71 25.69 -10.04
N ARG A 86 -8.93 26.72 -9.76
CA ARG A 86 -8.39 27.08 -8.44
C ARG A 86 -9.40 26.67 -7.36
N PRO A 87 -9.01 25.98 -6.27
CA PRO A 87 -9.94 25.70 -5.17
C PRO A 87 -10.55 27.03 -4.70
N PRO A 88 -11.82 27.08 -4.26
CA PRO A 88 -12.47 28.30 -3.83
C PRO A 88 -11.60 28.93 -2.74
N SER A 89 -10.84 29.95 -3.13
CA SER A 89 -10.14 30.82 -2.20
C SER A 89 -11.27 31.52 -1.47
N GLN A 90 -11.35 31.33 -0.16
CA GLN A 90 -12.36 31.95 0.69
C GLN A 90 -12.43 33.44 0.38
N GLU A 91 -13.41 33.82 -0.41
CA GLU A 91 -13.81 35.19 -0.62
C GLU A 91 -14.85 35.51 0.45
N ASP A 92 -14.73 36.73 0.94
CA ASP A 92 -15.72 37.43 1.72
C ASP A 92 -15.64 37.32 3.26
N ARG A 93 -14.63 38.01 3.81
CA ARG A 93 -14.94 38.98 4.88
C ARG A 93 -14.80 40.38 4.33
N SER A 94 -15.85 40.82 3.64
CA SER A 94 -16.24 42.20 3.42
C SER A 94 -15.85 43.14 4.56
N GLY A 95 -15.29 44.31 4.24
CA GLY A 95 -15.35 45.45 5.17
C GLY A 95 -14.40 46.62 4.98
N ARG A 96 -14.65 47.43 3.92
CA ARG A 96 -14.69 48.92 3.98
C ARG A 96 -13.39 49.74 3.77
N GLY A 97 -13.40 50.54 2.69
CA GLY A 97 -12.59 51.77 2.51
C GLY A 97 -12.55 52.29 1.06
N PRO A 98 -12.97 53.54 0.74
CA PRO A 98 -13.41 53.92 -0.62
C PRO A 98 -12.41 54.75 -1.47
N SER A 99 -12.61 54.62 -2.79
CA SER A 99 -12.61 55.64 -3.85
C SER A 99 -11.42 56.56 -4.16
N ALA A 100 -11.15 56.57 -5.47
CA ALA A 100 -10.72 57.67 -6.34
C ALA A 100 -9.22 57.97 -6.43
N LEU A 101 -8.66 57.86 -7.64
CA LEU A 101 -8.47 59.02 -8.53
C LEU A 101 -7.71 58.59 -9.81
N PHE A 102 -8.20 59.08 -10.96
CA PHE A 102 -7.43 59.52 -12.13
C PHE A 102 -6.43 58.53 -12.78
N GLY A 103 -6.45 58.22 -14.08
CA GLY A 103 -7.08 58.85 -15.22
C GLY A 103 -6.20 58.59 -16.46
N SER A 104 -6.86 58.59 -17.62
CA SER A 104 -6.31 59.01 -18.92
C SER A 104 -5.48 58.03 -19.77
N ARG A 105 -6.14 57.64 -20.88
CA ARG A 105 -5.66 57.57 -22.28
C ARG A 105 -5.04 56.25 -22.79
N VAL A 106 -5.77 55.67 -23.74
CA VAL A 106 -5.31 54.94 -24.94
C VAL A 106 -5.72 55.91 -26.10
N PRO A 107 -4.99 56.10 -27.24
CA PRO A 107 -4.64 54.98 -28.12
C PRO A 107 -3.44 55.10 -29.12
N GLU A 108 -3.10 53.93 -29.69
CA GLU A 108 -2.55 53.57 -31.02
C GLU A 108 -1.08 53.87 -31.43
N GLU A 109 -0.43 52.83 -31.97
CA GLU A 109 0.98 52.70 -32.43
C GLU A 109 1.28 53.43 -33.77
N PRO A 110 2.54 53.57 -34.26
CA PRO A 110 3.20 52.46 -34.98
C PRO A 110 4.77 52.42 -35.02
N MET A 111 5.29 51.20 -35.20
CA MET A 111 6.36 50.79 -36.15
C MET A 111 7.87 51.12 -35.89
N ILE A 112 8.64 50.02 -35.79
CA ILE A 112 10.05 49.77 -36.19
C ILE A 112 11.17 50.49 -35.39
N GLY A 113 11.86 49.68 -34.59
CA GLY A 113 13.23 49.92 -34.11
C GLY A 113 13.91 48.58 -33.88
N VAL A 114 14.78 48.22 -34.82
CA VAL A 114 15.57 46.98 -34.85
C VAL A 114 16.81 47.11 -33.94
N ASP A 115 17.25 45.96 -33.42
CA ASP A 115 18.62 45.54 -33.08
C ASP A 115 19.12 45.41 -31.61
N ILE A 116 19.44 44.14 -31.30
CA ILE A 116 20.50 43.54 -30.46
C ILE A 116 20.54 43.79 -28.94
N GLY A 117 20.28 42.72 -28.20
CA GLY A 117 20.61 42.62 -26.77
C GLY A 117 20.36 41.24 -26.17
N VAL A 118 20.71 40.16 -26.87
CA VAL A 118 20.72 38.81 -26.29
C VAL A 118 21.82 38.75 -25.23
N ALA A 119 21.43 38.79 -23.95
CA ALA A 119 22.26 38.37 -22.83
C ALA A 119 21.69 37.06 -22.29
N ILE A 120 22.25 35.95 -22.75
CA ILE A 120 22.03 34.62 -22.17
C ILE A 120 22.86 34.58 -20.87
N PRO A 121 22.26 34.47 -19.67
CA PRO A 121 23.04 34.08 -18.51
C PRO A 121 23.32 32.58 -18.61
N THR A 122 24.51 32.23 -19.12
CA THR A 122 25.09 30.89 -19.00
C THR A 122 25.25 30.56 -17.52
N ARG A 123 24.27 29.86 -16.93
CA ARG A 123 24.43 29.35 -15.57
C ARG A 123 25.40 28.18 -15.62
N ARG A 124 26.62 28.47 -15.16
CA ARG A 124 27.73 27.53 -14.97
C ARG A 124 27.24 26.21 -14.37
N ILE A 125 27.59 25.15 -15.08
CA ILE A 125 27.69 23.78 -14.59
C ILE A 125 28.74 23.78 -13.48
N GLY A 126 28.28 23.72 -12.24
CA GLY A 126 29.09 23.31 -11.11
C GLY A 126 29.10 21.79 -11.07
N ALA A 127 30.16 21.18 -11.59
CA ALA A 127 30.47 19.77 -11.36
C ALA A 127 30.77 19.59 -9.86
N GLY A 128 29.88 18.91 -9.15
CA GLY A 128 30.14 18.39 -7.80
C GLY A 128 30.80 17.02 -7.89
N PRO A 129 31.78 16.70 -7.02
CA PRO A 129 32.58 15.49 -7.12
C PRO A 129 31.81 14.24 -6.63
N THR A 130 31.79 13.24 -7.51
CA THR A 130 31.86 11.79 -7.23
C THR A 130 31.02 11.23 -6.07
N SER A 131 29.79 10.80 -6.37
CA SER A 131 29.09 9.78 -5.61
C SER A 131 29.67 8.40 -5.93
N PHE A 132 30.75 8.06 -5.21
CA PHE A 132 31.23 6.70 -5.08
C PHE A 132 30.17 5.78 -4.46
N ALA A 133 30.04 4.59 -5.05
CA ALA A 133 29.62 3.32 -4.42
C ALA A 133 28.19 3.20 -3.86
N ARG A 134 27.22 2.90 -4.73
CA ARG A 134 26.00 2.14 -4.37
C ARG A 134 25.85 0.82 -5.13
N THR A 135 26.89 0.37 -5.83
CA THR A 135 26.90 -0.91 -6.57
C THR A 135 27.29 -2.10 -5.69
N GLY A 136 27.74 -1.89 -4.45
CA GLY A 136 28.30 -2.95 -3.60
C GLY A 136 27.30 -3.72 -2.72
N VAL A 137 26.11 -3.19 -2.44
CA VAL A 137 25.21 -3.79 -1.43
C VAL A 137 24.28 -4.86 -2.03
N ILE A 138 23.90 -4.72 -3.30
CA ILE A 138 23.00 -5.69 -3.96
C ILE A 138 23.72 -7.02 -4.26
N ALA A 139 25.04 -6.97 -4.52
CA ALA A 139 25.84 -8.18 -4.72
C ALA A 139 26.06 -8.99 -3.43
N ALA A 140 26.11 -8.34 -2.26
CA ALA A 140 26.29 -9.03 -0.98
C ALA A 140 25.05 -9.83 -0.55
N VAL A 141 23.84 -9.33 -0.86
CA VAL A 141 22.58 -10.01 -0.50
C VAL A 141 22.36 -11.26 -1.37
N ALA A 142 22.66 -11.21 -2.66
CA ALA A 142 22.50 -12.37 -3.55
C ALA A 142 23.47 -13.51 -3.21
N ILE A 143 24.72 -13.19 -2.85
CA ILE A 143 25.72 -14.19 -2.40
C ILE A 143 25.32 -14.75 -1.03
N GLY A 144 24.78 -13.91 -0.13
CA GLY A 144 24.28 -14.35 1.17
C GLY A 144 23.10 -15.31 1.07
N VAL A 145 22.10 -15.01 0.22
CA VAL A 145 20.93 -15.88 0.02
C VAL A 145 21.32 -17.19 -0.64
N THR A 146 22.19 -17.16 -1.65
CA THR A 146 22.67 -18.39 -2.30
C THR A 146 23.52 -19.24 -1.35
N ALA A 147 24.42 -18.65 -0.56
CA ALA A 147 25.16 -19.36 0.47
C ALA A 147 24.23 -19.96 1.55
N LEU A 148 23.19 -19.23 1.97
CA LEU A 148 22.21 -19.69 2.95
C LEU A 148 21.41 -20.90 2.45
N VAL A 149 20.95 -20.87 1.19
CA VAL A 149 20.22 -21.99 0.57
C VAL A 149 21.11 -23.23 0.45
N VAL A 150 22.39 -23.06 0.10
CA VAL A 150 23.35 -24.17 0.03
C VAL A 150 23.64 -24.75 1.42
N VAL A 151 23.82 -23.91 2.44
CA VAL A 151 24.03 -24.38 3.82
C VAL A 151 22.78 -25.11 4.34
N LEU A 152 21.58 -24.59 4.07
CA LEU A 152 20.33 -25.23 4.47
C LEU A 152 20.16 -26.61 3.79
N ALA A 153 20.50 -26.71 2.50
CA ALA A 153 20.48 -27.99 1.78
C ALA A 153 21.49 -29.00 2.34
N ILE A 154 22.69 -28.56 2.78
CA ILE A 154 23.69 -29.42 3.41
C ILE A 154 23.22 -29.90 4.79
N VAL A 155 22.57 -29.04 5.58
CA VAL A 155 22.02 -29.41 6.89
C VAL A 155 20.90 -30.45 6.75
N ILE A 156 19.99 -30.27 5.79
CA ILE A 156 18.91 -31.24 5.52
C ILE A 156 19.50 -32.57 5.03
N ALA A 157 20.53 -32.55 4.19
CA ALA A 157 21.19 -33.76 3.71
C ALA A 157 21.98 -34.50 4.82
N ASN A 158 22.39 -33.81 5.89
CA ASN A 158 23.12 -34.41 7.01
C ASN A 158 22.24 -34.79 8.21
N VAL A 159 20.99 -34.34 8.28
CA VAL A 159 20.01 -34.78 9.29
C VAL A 159 19.24 -35.98 8.74
N GLY A 160 19.96 -37.09 8.59
CA GLY A 160 19.41 -38.42 8.39
C GLY A 160 19.96 -39.34 9.47
N GLY A 161 19.15 -39.67 10.47
CA GLY A 161 19.60 -40.56 11.54
C GLY A 161 18.62 -40.71 12.71
N ASN A 162 17.66 -41.61 12.53
CA ASN A 162 17.22 -42.66 13.45
C ASN A 162 17.07 -42.34 14.95
N GLY A 163 15.85 -42.54 15.43
CA GLY A 163 15.55 -42.66 16.85
C GLY A 163 14.09 -43.03 17.09
N ASP A 164 13.69 -44.22 16.62
CA ASP A 164 12.58 -44.95 17.23
C ASP A 164 12.93 -45.25 18.71
N GLU A 165 11.90 -45.52 19.54
CA GLU A 165 11.92 -45.84 20.99
C GLU A 165 11.83 -44.60 21.91
N SER A 166 10.80 -44.39 22.75
CA SER A 166 10.11 -45.36 23.61
C SER A 166 8.70 -44.88 23.96
N LEU A 167 7.70 -45.71 23.68
CA LEU A 167 6.38 -45.68 24.30
C LEU A 167 6.42 -46.55 25.57
N THR A 168 6.18 -45.96 26.75
CA THR A 168 5.56 -46.69 27.88
C THR A 168 4.68 -45.74 28.71
N PRO A 169 3.48 -46.18 29.18
CA PRO A 169 2.46 -45.29 29.73
C PRO A 169 2.28 -45.34 31.27
N ALA A 170 1.70 -44.23 31.78
CA ALA A 170 0.79 -44.10 32.94
C ALA A 170 1.36 -44.20 34.38
N PRO A 171 0.54 -43.91 35.42
CA PRO A 171 0.12 -42.59 35.91
C PRO A 171 0.48 -42.42 37.41
N THR A 172 0.07 -41.32 38.09
CA THR A 172 -0.50 -41.28 39.47
C THR A 172 -0.42 -39.88 40.12
N THR A 173 -1.60 -39.30 40.35
CA THR A 173 -2.12 -38.59 41.55
C THR A 173 -1.22 -37.64 42.37
N SER A 174 -1.67 -36.39 42.57
CA SER A 174 -2.29 -35.94 43.84
C SER A 174 -2.52 -34.42 43.88
N ALA A 175 -3.71 -34.05 44.35
CA ALA A 175 -4.19 -32.70 44.61
C ALA A 175 -3.44 -32.00 45.78
N ALA A 176 -3.33 -30.66 45.72
CA ALA A 176 -4.07 -29.73 46.60
C ALA A 176 -3.41 -28.32 46.67
N THR A 177 -4.25 -27.31 46.37
CA THR A 177 -4.37 -25.99 47.03
C THR A 177 -3.18 -25.02 47.11
N SER A 178 -3.24 -23.99 46.27
CA SER A 178 -2.93 -22.56 46.48
C SER A 178 -3.18 -21.87 45.13
N GLU A 179 -3.64 -20.65 44.94
CA GLU A 179 -4.04 -19.48 45.73
C GLU A 179 -4.70 -18.54 44.69
N ALA A 180 -5.40 -17.52 45.17
CA ALA A 180 -6.12 -16.55 44.35
C ALA A 180 -5.37 -16.05 43.10
N THR A 181 -6.04 -16.10 41.94
CA THR A 181 -5.84 -15.11 40.86
C THR A 181 -7.14 -14.96 40.10
N THR A 182 -7.62 -13.72 40.10
CA THR A 182 -8.66 -13.12 39.28
C THR A 182 -8.87 -13.86 37.97
N ALA A 183 -10.11 -14.32 37.78
CA ALA A 183 -10.61 -14.92 36.55
C ALA A 183 -10.32 -14.01 35.34
N ALA A 184 -9.25 -14.33 34.60
CA ALA A 184 -9.10 -13.93 33.22
C ALA A 184 -10.14 -14.73 32.44
N ALA A 185 -11.04 -14.02 31.77
CA ALA A 185 -12.04 -14.60 30.89
C ALA A 185 -11.37 -15.56 29.92
N ASP A 186 -11.71 -16.84 30.07
CA ASP A 186 -11.46 -17.89 29.10
C ASP A 186 -12.11 -17.46 27.79
N SER A 187 -11.27 -17.01 26.86
CA SER A 187 -11.68 -16.56 25.52
C SER A 187 -12.37 -17.69 24.73
N GLY A 188 -12.34 -18.94 25.22
CA GLY A 188 -12.97 -20.09 24.58
C GLY A 188 -12.35 -20.46 23.24
N LEU A 189 -11.20 -19.87 22.90
CA LEU A 189 -10.45 -20.11 21.67
C LEU A 189 -9.25 -20.99 22.00
N ASP A 190 -9.07 -22.06 21.23
CA ASP A 190 -7.87 -22.90 21.31
C ASP A 190 -6.69 -22.13 20.69
N VAL A 191 -5.86 -21.50 21.53
CA VAL A 191 -4.71 -20.68 21.12
C VAL A 191 -3.41 -21.45 21.25
N GLU A 192 -2.77 -21.76 20.12
CA GLU A 192 -1.45 -22.37 20.05
C GLU A 192 -0.40 -21.36 19.58
N ARG A 193 0.76 -21.30 20.25
CA ARG A 193 1.81 -20.34 19.89
C ARG A 193 2.42 -20.66 18.53
N GLY A 194 2.58 -19.64 17.69
CA GLY A 194 3.10 -19.81 16.33
C GLY A 194 2.08 -20.38 15.35
N VAL A 195 0.83 -20.59 15.74
CA VAL A 195 -0.28 -20.97 14.85
C VAL A 195 -1.33 -19.87 14.86
N VAL A 196 -1.73 -19.39 13.68
CA VAL A 196 -2.74 -18.32 13.57
C VAL A 196 -4.08 -18.81 14.13
N PRO A 197 -4.62 -18.20 15.20
CA PRO A 197 -5.89 -18.63 15.78
C PRO A 197 -7.07 -18.17 14.91
N ASP A 198 -8.18 -18.92 14.91
CA ASP A 198 -9.42 -18.49 14.25
C ASP A 198 -10.14 -17.45 15.11
N VAL A 199 -10.23 -16.23 14.60
CA VAL A 199 -10.90 -15.12 15.29
C VAL A 199 -12.07 -14.56 14.51
N ILE A 200 -12.49 -15.19 13.41
CA ILE A 200 -13.67 -14.76 12.64
C ILE A 200 -14.93 -14.91 13.50
N GLY A 201 -15.79 -13.90 13.45
CA GLY A 201 -17.02 -13.84 14.24
C GLY A 201 -16.80 -13.47 15.71
N GLN A 202 -15.56 -13.30 16.16
CA GLN A 202 -15.26 -12.92 17.53
C GLN A 202 -15.27 -11.39 17.72
N PRO A 203 -15.56 -10.91 18.93
CA PRO A 203 -15.35 -9.51 19.29
C PRO A 203 -13.89 -9.09 19.14
N GLU A 204 -13.64 -7.85 18.70
CA GLU A 204 -12.28 -7.32 18.49
C GLU A 204 -11.34 -7.51 19.69
N ASP A 205 -11.85 -7.31 20.90
CA ASP A 205 -11.08 -7.42 22.15
C ASP A 205 -10.67 -8.86 22.47
N ILE A 206 -11.50 -9.84 22.10
CA ILE A 206 -11.20 -11.27 22.22
C ILE A 206 -10.22 -11.68 21.13
N ALA A 207 -10.49 -11.29 19.88
CA ALA A 207 -9.66 -11.58 18.71
C ALA A 207 -8.23 -11.06 18.87
N ARG A 208 -8.08 -9.79 19.26
CA ARG A 208 -6.77 -9.14 19.44
C ARG A 208 -5.94 -9.86 20.50
N ARG A 209 -6.56 -10.21 21.63
CA ARG A 209 -5.88 -10.92 22.71
C ARG A 209 -5.43 -12.31 22.28
N ALA A 210 -6.30 -13.08 21.61
CA ALA A 210 -5.97 -14.42 21.15
C ALA A 210 -4.78 -14.42 20.16
N VAL A 211 -4.76 -13.46 19.23
CA VAL A 211 -3.67 -13.32 18.26
C VAL A 211 -2.36 -12.87 18.93
N GLU A 212 -2.42 -11.95 19.90
CA GLU A 212 -1.26 -11.54 20.69
C GLU A 212 -0.72 -12.68 21.57
N GLU A 213 -1.60 -13.50 22.16
CA GLU A 213 -1.24 -14.69 22.96
C GLU A 213 -0.60 -15.80 22.11
N ALA A 214 -1.05 -15.96 20.86
CA ALA A 214 -0.40 -16.81 19.87
C ALA A 214 0.99 -16.30 19.47
N GLY A 215 1.34 -15.07 19.86
CA GLY A 215 2.64 -14.45 19.67
C GLY A 215 2.73 -13.61 18.39
N PHE A 216 1.61 -13.18 17.81
CA PHE A 216 1.59 -12.36 16.59
C PHE A 216 1.33 -10.88 16.88
N VAL A 217 1.68 -10.03 15.90
CA VAL A 217 1.38 -8.60 15.93
C VAL A 217 0.06 -8.35 15.22
N VAL A 218 -0.93 -7.82 15.94
CA VAL A 218 -2.27 -7.54 15.37
C VAL A 218 -2.26 -6.22 14.60
N THR A 219 -2.79 -6.23 13.38
CA THR A 219 -3.17 -5.03 12.63
C THR A 219 -4.69 -5.01 12.43
N VAL A 220 -5.36 -4.01 12.99
CA VAL A 220 -6.82 -3.88 12.92
C VAL A 220 -7.20 -2.87 11.84
N VAL A 221 -8.11 -3.25 10.95
CA VAL A 221 -8.79 -2.33 10.04
C VAL A 221 -10.29 -2.42 10.27
N THR A 222 -10.96 -1.29 10.20
CA THR A 222 -12.43 -1.20 10.34
C THR A 222 -13.04 -0.94 8.98
N ASP A 223 -14.11 -1.68 8.66
CA ASP A 223 -14.87 -1.49 7.43
C ASP A 223 -16.36 -1.83 7.65
N ARG A 224 -17.23 -1.29 6.81
CA ARG A 224 -18.67 -1.54 6.88
C ARG A 224 -18.98 -2.97 6.42
N ASN A 225 -19.75 -3.70 7.21
CA ASN A 225 -20.16 -5.05 6.88
C ASN A 225 -21.62 -5.28 7.30
N GLU A 226 -22.47 -5.68 6.34
CA GLU A 226 -23.91 -5.88 6.57
C GLU A 226 -24.22 -7.22 7.27
N GLN A 227 -23.31 -8.18 7.21
CA GLN A 227 -23.48 -9.53 7.74
C GLN A 227 -23.06 -9.64 9.22
N TYR A 228 -22.08 -8.84 9.64
CA TYR A 228 -21.52 -8.88 11.00
C TYR A 228 -21.90 -7.62 11.77
N PRO A 229 -22.30 -7.74 13.05
CA PRO A 229 -22.58 -6.58 13.88
C PRO A 229 -21.29 -5.77 14.13
N ARG A 230 -21.49 -4.50 14.51
CA ARG A 230 -20.39 -3.60 14.83
C ARG A 230 -19.48 -4.19 15.92
N GLY A 231 -18.17 -4.11 15.72
CA GLY A 231 -17.15 -4.57 16.66
C GLY A 231 -16.79 -6.06 16.53
N THR A 232 -17.35 -6.76 15.54
CA THR A 232 -17.06 -8.17 15.28
C THR A 232 -16.08 -8.32 14.12
N VAL A 233 -15.09 -9.20 14.28
CA VAL A 233 -14.14 -9.54 13.22
C VAL A 233 -14.86 -10.34 12.13
N PHE A 234 -14.72 -9.91 10.87
CA PHE A 234 -15.33 -10.60 9.72
C PHE A 234 -14.29 -11.12 8.71
N GLU A 235 -13.04 -10.68 8.81
CA GLU A 235 -11.95 -11.13 7.95
C GLU A 235 -10.65 -11.22 8.74
N GLN A 236 -9.81 -12.18 8.37
CA GLN A 236 -8.51 -12.41 8.97
C GLN A 236 -7.53 -12.88 7.90
N ALA A 237 -6.29 -12.37 7.98
CA ALA A 237 -5.20 -12.81 7.13
C ALA A 237 -3.86 -12.87 7.90
N PRO A 238 -3.09 -13.97 7.80
CA PRO A 238 -3.38 -15.22 7.09
C PRO A 238 -4.57 -15.99 7.68
N THR A 239 -5.07 -16.99 6.96
CA THR A 239 -6.17 -17.85 7.43
C THR A 239 -5.79 -18.57 8.73
N ALA A 240 -6.79 -18.91 9.54
CA ALA A 240 -6.60 -19.71 10.75
C ALA A 240 -5.88 -21.05 10.49
N GLY A 241 -5.13 -21.52 11.48
CA GLY A 241 -4.36 -22.77 11.44
C GLY A 241 -3.02 -22.68 10.69
N VAL A 242 -2.69 -21.53 10.08
CA VAL A 242 -1.40 -21.33 9.41
C VAL A 242 -0.30 -21.19 10.45
N GLU A 243 0.73 -22.02 10.36
CA GLU A 243 1.96 -21.88 11.16
C GLU A 243 2.80 -20.69 10.67
N GLN A 244 3.26 -19.87 11.60
CA GLN A 244 4.09 -18.70 11.33
C GLN A 244 5.05 -18.43 12.49
N GLU A 245 6.16 -17.75 12.18
CA GLU A 245 7.09 -17.29 13.22
C GLU A 245 6.41 -16.28 14.15
N PRO A 246 6.60 -16.39 15.48
CA PRO A 246 6.15 -15.37 16.42
C PRO A 246 6.70 -13.98 16.06
N GLY A 247 5.88 -12.96 16.20
CA GLY A 247 6.17 -11.56 15.86
C GLY A 247 5.77 -11.18 14.43
N ARG A 248 5.31 -12.13 13.59
CA ARG A 248 4.70 -11.82 12.29
C ARG A 248 3.35 -11.12 12.46
N GLY A 249 2.99 -10.30 11.47
CA GLY A 249 1.75 -9.55 11.46
C GLY A 249 0.55 -10.41 11.07
N VAL A 250 -0.54 -10.31 11.82
CA VAL A 250 -1.85 -10.87 11.49
C VAL A 250 -2.83 -9.71 11.36
N PHE A 251 -3.47 -9.63 10.21
CA PHE A 251 -4.49 -8.63 9.88
C PHE A 251 -5.86 -9.15 10.32
N ILE A 252 -6.66 -8.30 10.95
CA ILE A 252 -8.07 -8.55 11.24
C ILE A 252 -8.93 -7.36 10.77
N ALA A 253 -10.03 -7.64 10.08
CA ALA A 253 -11.03 -6.63 9.70
C ALA A 253 -12.23 -6.70 10.64
N VAL A 254 -12.57 -5.55 11.24
CA VAL A 254 -13.66 -5.40 12.22
C VAL A 254 -14.83 -4.65 11.58
N SER A 255 -16.03 -5.18 11.75
CA SER A 255 -17.24 -4.59 11.19
C SER A 255 -17.62 -3.27 11.89
N GLU A 256 -18.02 -2.27 11.12
CA GLU A 256 -18.69 -1.07 11.65
C GLU A 256 -20.21 -1.24 11.84
N GLY A 257 -20.77 -2.37 11.41
CA GLY A 257 -22.19 -2.69 11.34
C GLY A 257 -22.83 -2.39 9.97
N PRO A 258 -24.11 -2.78 9.78
CA PRO A 258 -24.88 -2.50 8.57
C PRO A 258 -25.20 -1.02 8.37
#